data_AF-A0ABD1A7M6-F1
#
_entry.id   AF-A0ABD1A7M6-F1
#
_cell.length_a   1.000
_cell.length_b   1.000
_cell.length_c   1.000
_cell.angle_alpha   90.00
_cell.angle_beta   90.00
_cell.angle_gamma   90.00
#
_symmetry.space_group_name_H-M   'P 1'
#
loop_
_entity.id
_entity.type
_entity.pdbx_description
1 polymer ?
#
loop_
_entity_poly.entity_id
_entity_poly.type
_entity_poly.pdbx_seq_one_letter_code
_entity_poly.pdbx_strand_id
1 'polypeptide(L)'
;MVEDRTYLISRVFSSSRLSESKWPYLYPEAEDSSASMLQNGKRALNDDDDVELRPSKSLKLIGDEQEQEEEEQSDSNNGDGDSLINDIIGRDNSLSCLIRCSRSDYGSIASLNRSFRSLVKSGDIYKLRRQNQIVEHWVYFSCQLLEWVAFNPVERRWMNLPKMPSGVTFMCADKESLAVGTDLLVLGKDDYSSHVICRYSLLTNSWSFGMRMNSPRCLFGSASLGEIAIFAGGCDSLRKISDSAEMYNSELQTWTTLPKMNKPRKMCSGVFMDGKFYVIGGIGGNDSKVLTCGEEFDLETKKWTEIPEMSPPRSREMSASAEAPPLVAVVNNELYAADHADMEVRKYDKETKKWFTLGRLPERADSVNGWGLAFRACGERLIVIGGPKSSGGGFIELNSWIPTNDRSPPLWTLLGRKHSSNFVYNCAVMGC
;
A
#
# COMPACT_ATOMS: atom_id res chain seq x y z
N MET A 1 -16.98 -34.57 49.75
CA MET A 1 -16.08 -33.66 50.48
C MET A 1 -14.72 -33.68 49.80
N VAL A 2 -14.52 -32.84 48.79
CA VAL A 2 -13.32 -31.99 48.57
C VAL A 2 -13.82 -30.91 47.59
N GLU A 3 -13.72 -29.65 48.02
CA GLU A 3 -14.27 -28.47 47.36
C GLU A 3 -13.34 -27.88 46.30
N ASP A 4 -13.98 -27.26 45.31
CA ASP A 4 -13.47 -26.34 44.31
C ASP A 4 -12.59 -25.22 44.86
N ARG A 5 -11.56 -24.83 44.09
CA ARG A 5 -11.26 -23.42 43.80
C ARG A 5 -10.73 -23.24 42.38
N THR A 6 -11.61 -22.72 41.52
CA THR A 6 -11.31 -22.13 40.22
C THR A 6 -10.66 -20.75 40.40
N TYR A 7 -9.49 -20.52 39.79
CA TYR A 7 -8.91 -19.18 39.68
C TYR A 7 -9.20 -18.62 38.29
N LEU A 8 -10.21 -17.75 38.22
CA LEU A 8 -10.42 -16.84 37.09
C LEU A 8 -9.31 -15.78 37.11
N ILE A 9 -8.34 -15.90 36.19
CA ILE A 9 -7.42 -14.80 35.91
C ILE A 9 -8.14 -13.80 35.01
N SER A 10 -8.59 -12.71 35.62
CA SER A 10 -9.00 -11.49 34.93
C SER A 10 -7.84 -10.99 34.07
N ARG A 11 -7.94 -11.13 32.75
CA ARG A 11 -7.10 -10.40 31.82
C ARG A 11 -7.71 -9.01 31.65
N VAL A 12 -7.17 -8.05 32.39
CA VAL A 12 -7.40 -6.63 32.10
C VAL A 12 -6.76 -6.35 30.75
N PHE A 13 -7.58 -6.21 29.71
CA PHE A 13 -7.13 -5.68 28.43
C PHE A 13 -6.75 -4.22 28.63
N SER A 14 -5.48 -3.87 28.41
CA SER A 14 -5.10 -2.47 28.20
C SER A 14 -5.69 -2.02 26.87
N SER A 15 -6.88 -1.42 26.95
CA SER A 15 -7.52 -0.68 25.88
C SER A 15 -6.62 0.50 25.49
N SER A 16 -5.76 0.34 24.49
CA SER A 16 -5.20 1.48 23.75
C SER A 16 -6.29 2.02 22.81
N ARG A 17 -7.20 2.81 23.37
CA ARG A 17 -8.14 3.65 22.61
C ARG A 17 -7.62 5.06 22.69
N LEU A 18 -7.49 5.75 21.56
CA LEU A 18 -7.90 7.15 21.43
C LEU A 18 -8.37 7.43 20.00
N SER A 19 -9.33 8.33 19.91
CA SER A 19 -10.10 8.70 18.71
C SER A 19 -9.27 9.48 17.71
N GLU A 20 -9.25 9.04 16.46
CA GLU A 20 -8.80 9.88 15.34
C GLU A 20 -9.98 10.60 14.69
N SER A 21 -9.71 11.83 14.29
CA SER A 21 -10.61 12.83 13.70
C SER A 21 -11.59 12.25 12.68
N LYS A 22 -12.86 12.68 12.79
CA LYS A 22 -13.95 12.34 11.87
C LYS A 22 -13.58 12.69 10.42
N TRP A 23 -13.66 11.71 9.52
CA TRP A 23 -13.57 11.92 8.07
C TRP A 23 -14.85 11.40 7.39
N PRO A 24 -15.49 12.18 6.50
CA PRO A 24 -16.57 11.69 5.66
C PRO A 24 -16.00 11.02 4.40
N TYR A 25 -16.49 9.81 4.10
CA TYR A 25 -16.22 9.13 2.83
C TYR A 25 -16.98 9.82 1.69
N LEU A 26 -16.31 10.09 0.56
CA LEU A 26 -16.93 10.60 -0.67
C LEU A 26 -16.97 9.48 -1.72
N TYR A 27 -18.19 9.06 -2.10
CA TYR A 27 -18.46 8.32 -3.32
C TYR A 27 -18.76 9.31 -4.45
N PRO A 28 -18.21 9.18 -5.66
CA PRO A 28 -18.75 9.84 -6.84
C PRO A 28 -19.86 8.95 -7.44
N GLU A 29 -21.10 9.43 -7.41
CA GLU A 29 -22.20 8.90 -8.22
C GLU A 29 -21.91 9.20 -9.70
N ALA A 30 -22.02 8.17 -10.55
CA ALA A 30 -21.97 8.32 -12.00
C ALA A 30 -23.37 8.66 -12.50
N GLU A 31 -23.58 9.89 -12.97
CA GLU A 31 -24.78 10.25 -13.72
C GLU A 31 -24.67 9.76 -15.17
N ASP A 32 -25.69 9.03 -15.57
CA ASP A 32 -25.94 8.48 -16.88
C ASP A 32 -26.65 9.55 -17.74
N SER A 33 -26.12 9.88 -18.92
CA SER A 33 -26.88 10.68 -19.89
C SER A 33 -26.58 10.21 -21.31
N SER A 34 -27.59 9.62 -21.93
CA SER A 34 -27.64 9.27 -23.34
C SER A 34 -28.55 10.24 -24.12
N ALA A 35 -28.30 10.30 -25.44
CA ALA A 35 -29.10 10.89 -26.54
C ALA A 35 -28.89 12.37 -26.92
N SER A 36 -28.29 12.66 -28.09
CA SER A 36 -28.96 12.63 -29.41
C SER A 36 -28.20 13.39 -30.53
N MET A 37 -28.10 12.72 -31.70
CA MET A 37 -28.28 13.17 -33.10
C MET A 37 -27.63 14.45 -33.69
N LEU A 38 -26.81 14.29 -34.78
CA LEU A 38 -27.15 14.47 -36.23
C LEU A 38 -25.96 14.92 -37.13
N GLN A 39 -25.75 14.14 -38.21
CA GLN A 39 -25.36 14.47 -39.62
C GLN A 39 -24.20 15.44 -39.96
N ASN A 40 -23.20 14.99 -40.75
CA ASN A 40 -23.19 15.03 -42.25
C ASN A 40 -21.80 14.72 -42.86
N GLY A 41 -21.75 14.12 -44.06
CA GLY A 41 -20.80 14.56 -45.12
C GLY A 41 -19.75 13.59 -45.74
N LYS A 42 -20.19 12.63 -46.56
CA LYS A 42 -19.69 12.21 -47.93
C LYS A 42 -18.22 12.45 -48.40
N ARG A 43 -17.56 11.38 -48.92
CA ARG A 43 -17.13 11.08 -50.34
C ARG A 43 -15.97 10.04 -50.37
N ALA A 44 -16.13 8.84 -50.99
CA ALA A 44 -15.87 8.42 -52.40
C ALA A 44 -14.39 8.02 -52.63
N LEU A 45 -13.95 7.01 -53.40
CA LEU A 45 -14.44 5.80 -54.11
C LEU A 45 -13.15 5.12 -54.70
N ASN A 46 -13.28 3.94 -55.35
CA ASN A 46 -12.33 3.18 -56.21
C ASN A 46 -11.62 1.98 -55.54
N ASP A 47 -11.47 0.79 -56.12
CA ASP A 47 -11.82 0.21 -57.44
C ASP A 47 -11.90 -1.34 -57.33
N ASP A 48 -12.51 -1.96 -58.33
CA ASP A 48 -12.92 -3.37 -58.54
C ASP A 48 -11.80 -4.43 -58.63
N ASP A 49 -12.12 -5.71 -58.34
CA ASP A 49 -12.19 -6.82 -59.34
C ASP A 49 -12.30 -8.24 -58.69
N ASP A 50 -13.44 -8.87 -59.01
CA ASP A 50 -13.84 -10.28 -59.22
C ASP A 50 -12.97 -11.52 -58.85
N VAL A 51 -13.65 -12.58 -58.36
CA VAL A 51 -13.91 -13.89 -59.05
C VAL A 51 -14.29 -15.03 -58.06
N GLU A 52 -15.57 -15.43 -58.15
CA GLU A 52 -16.18 -16.78 -58.13
C GLU A 52 -16.34 -17.73 -56.91
N LEU A 53 -17.64 -17.94 -56.61
CA LEU A 53 -18.45 -19.20 -56.59
C LEU A 53 -18.45 -20.22 -55.42
N ARG A 54 -19.63 -20.22 -54.78
CA ARG A 54 -20.43 -21.16 -53.91
C ARG A 54 -20.60 -22.61 -54.47
N PRO A 55 -21.28 -23.61 -53.82
CA PRO A 55 -22.45 -23.54 -52.88
C PRO A 55 -22.46 -24.62 -51.74
N SER A 56 -23.45 -24.81 -50.84
CA SER A 56 -24.93 -24.86 -50.90
C SER A 56 -25.54 -24.97 -49.47
N LYS A 57 -26.66 -24.28 -49.17
CA LYS A 57 -28.04 -24.77 -48.85
C LYS A 57 -28.14 -25.76 -47.66
N SER A 58 -29.10 -25.70 -46.73
CA SER A 58 -30.49 -25.24 -46.78
C SER A 58 -31.03 -24.80 -45.39
N LEU A 59 -32.26 -24.30 -45.40
CA LEU A 59 -32.96 -23.53 -44.37
C LEU A 59 -34.35 -24.18 -44.16
N LYS A 60 -34.94 -23.96 -42.97
CA LYS A 60 -36.36 -24.13 -42.54
C LYS A 60 -36.72 -25.54 -42.00
N LEU A 61 -37.48 -25.67 -40.92
CA LEU A 61 -38.80 -25.06 -40.67
C LEU A 61 -39.10 -24.80 -39.17
N ILE A 62 -40.02 -23.85 -38.98
CA ILE A 62 -40.63 -23.32 -37.75
C ILE A 62 -41.78 -24.22 -37.30
N GLY A 63 -42.00 -24.30 -35.98
CA GLY A 63 -43.26 -24.69 -35.34
C GLY A 63 -43.27 -24.18 -33.91
N ASP A 64 -44.18 -23.24 -33.61
CA ASP A 64 -44.53 -22.75 -32.27
C ASP A 64 -45.14 -23.87 -31.43
N GLU A 65 -44.84 -23.92 -30.13
CA GLU A 65 -45.76 -24.41 -29.10
C GLU A 65 -45.35 -23.90 -27.71
N GLN A 66 -46.38 -23.63 -26.89
CA GLN A 66 -46.36 -22.96 -25.59
C GLN A 66 -45.89 -23.90 -24.46
N GLU A 67 -45.08 -23.39 -23.53
CA GLU A 67 -44.85 -24.00 -22.19
C GLU A 67 -44.85 -22.84 -21.17
N GLN A 68 -45.95 -22.64 -20.45
CA GLN A 68 -46.27 -23.19 -19.11
C GLN A 68 -45.33 -22.67 -18.00
N GLU A 69 -45.90 -21.76 -17.22
CA GLU A 69 -45.44 -21.35 -15.90
C GLU A 69 -45.48 -22.55 -14.95
N GLU A 70 -44.32 -23.00 -14.45
CA GLU A 70 -44.23 -23.87 -13.29
C GLU A 70 -43.77 -23.04 -12.09
N GLU A 71 -44.73 -22.73 -11.22
CA GLU A 71 -44.52 -22.35 -9.84
C GLU A 71 -43.98 -23.56 -9.05
N GLU A 72 -42.68 -23.60 -8.79
CA GLU A 72 -42.14 -24.46 -7.72
C GLU A 72 -41.92 -23.65 -6.44
N GLN A 73 -42.98 -23.59 -5.62
CA GLN A 73 -42.83 -23.48 -4.18
C GLN A 73 -42.22 -24.78 -3.65
N SER A 74 -40.94 -24.73 -3.25
CA SER A 74 -40.39 -25.65 -2.27
C SER A 74 -39.97 -24.87 -1.04
N ASP A 75 -40.80 -24.98 -0.02
CA ASP A 75 -40.57 -24.44 1.31
C ASP A 75 -39.78 -25.46 2.13
N SER A 76 -38.89 -24.92 2.97
CA SER A 76 -38.23 -25.52 4.12
C SER A 76 -36.99 -26.43 3.95
N ASN A 77 -35.95 -25.97 4.67
CA ASN A 77 -34.95 -26.75 5.40
C ASN A 77 -33.62 -27.12 4.71
N ASN A 78 -32.89 -26.11 4.24
CA ASN A 78 -31.42 -26.15 4.33
C ASN A 78 -30.99 -25.51 5.65
N GLY A 79 -30.58 -26.36 6.59
CA GLY A 79 -30.36 -26.00 7.99
C GLY A 79 -29.37 -24.86 8.23
N ASP A 80 -29.67 -24.14 9.32
CA ASP A 80 -28.87 -23.13 10.03
C ASP A 80 -27.43 -23.59 10.35
N GLY A 81 -26.61 -23.72 9.33
CA GLY A 81 -25.16 -23.90 9.43
C GLY A 81 -24.35 -22.64 9.16
N ASP A 82 -25.03 -21.51 8.89
CA ASP A 82 -24.43 -20.31 8.28
C ASP A 82 -24.50 -19.04 9.16
N SER A 83 -24.83 -19.19 10.45
CA SER A 83 -24.72 -18.10 11.41
C SER A 83 -23.27 -17.96 11.91
N LEU A 84 -22.83 -16.72 12.20
CA LEU A 84 -21.49 -16.44 12.75
C LEU A 84 -21.41 -16.96 14.20
N ILE A 85 -21.52 -16.11 15.22
CA ILE A 85 -21.55 -16.54 16.62
C ILE A 85 -23.02 -16.68 17.05
N ASN A 86 -23.73 -17.66 16.49
CA ASN A 86 -25.11 -18.06 16.86
C ASN A 86 -26.18 -16.93 16.78
N ASP A 87 -27.46 -17.27 16.75
CA ASP A 87 -28.54 -16.28 16.62
C ASP A 87 -28.77 -15.45 17.89
N ILE A 88 -28.18 -15.87 19.02
CA ILE A 88 -28.35 -15.24 20.34
C ILE A 88 -27.65 -13.86 20.42
N ILE A 89 -26.43 -13.77 19.88
CA ILE A 89 -25.65 -12.52 19.92
C ILE A 89 -25.97 -11.66 18.69
N GLY A 90 -26.42 -12.28 17.59
CA GLY A 90 -26.72 -11.61 16.34
C GLY A 90 -25.48 -11.30 15.50
N ARG A 91 -25.70 -11.08 14.20
CA ARG A 91 -24.64 -10.91 13.21
C ARG A 91 -23.77 -9.67 13.49
N ASP A 92 -24.38 -8.54 13.82
CA ASP A 92 -23.66 -7.27 13.99
C ASP A 92 -22.74 -7.27 15.22
N ASN A 93 -23.19 -7.87 16.32
CA ASN A 93 -22.36 -8.06 17.51
C ASN A 93 -21.25 -9.09 17.24
N SER A 94 -21.53 -10.15 16.47
CA SER A 94 -20.50 -11.10 16.03
C SER A 94 -19.41 -10.38 15.24
N LEU A 95 -19.79 -9.58 14.23
CA LEU A 95 -18.87 -8.79 13.42
C LEU A 95 -18.08 -7.81 14.28
N SER A 96 -18.75 -7.12 15.21
CA SER A 96 -18.12 -6.20 16.16
C SER A 96 -17.04 -6.89 17.02
N CYS A 97 -17.25 -8.13 17.45
CA CYS A 97 -16.22 -8.90 18.14
C CYS A 97 -15.07 -9.28 17.20
N LEU A 98 -15.40 -9.79 16.00
CA LEU A 98 -14.42 -10.28 15.04
C LEU A 98 -13.46 -9.20 14.54
N ILE A 99 -13.96 -8.00 14.25
CA ILE A 99 -13.12 -6.88 13.78
C ILE A 99 -12.08 -6.47 14.84
N ARG A 100 -12.23 -6.88 16.10
CA ARG A 100 -11.28 -6.60 17.20
C ARG A 100 -10.27 -7.71 17.42
N CYS A 101 -10.44 -8.87 16.79
CA CYS A 101 -9.46 -9.94 16.86
C CYS A 101 -8.17 -9.53 16.12
N SER A 102 -7.05 -10.11 16.55
CA SER A 102 -5.76 -9.94 15.89
C SER A 102 -5.84 -10.58 14.50
N ARG A 103 -5.25 -9.93 13.50
CA ARG A 103 -5.15 -10.47 12.13
C ARG A 103 -4.45 -11.82 12.10
N SER A 104 -3.57 -12.13 13.07
CA SER A 104 -2.95 -13.46 13.15
C SER A 104 -3.96 -14.58 13.44
N ASP A 105 -5.10 -14.25 14.04
CA ASP A 105 -6.12 -15.21 14.44
C ASP A 105 -7.12 -15.49 13.31
N TYR A 106 -7.13 -14.68 12.25
CA TYR A 106 -8.08 -14.80 11.14
C TYR A 106 -7.95 -16.12 10.38
N GLY A 107 -6.77 -16.72 10.34
CA GLY A 107 -6.58 -18.06 9.78
C GLY A 107 -7.34 -19.12 10.59
N SER A 108 -7.26 -19.06 11.92
CA SER A 108 -8.01 -19.94 12.83
C SER A 108 -9.51 -19.65 12.78
N ILE A 109 -9.92 -18.37 12.76
CA ILE A 109 -11.32 -17.97 12.64
C ILE A 109 -11.93 -18.46 11.31
N ALA A 110 -11.23 -18.29 10.19
CA ALA A 110 -11.65 -18.77 8.88
C ALA A 110 -11.72 -20.31 8.76
N SER A 111 -11.19 -21.04 9.75
CA SER A 111 -11.27 -22.50 9.82
C SER A 111 -12.54 -23.00 10.52
N LEU A 112 -13.27 -22.13 11.24
CA LEU A 112 -14.43 -22.51 12.05
C LEU A 112 -15.63 -22.97 11.21
N ASN A 113 -16.06 -22.17 10.23
CA ASN A 113 -17.16 -22.52 9.31
C ASN A 113 -17.04 -21.76 7.97
N ARG A 114 -17.99 -22.01 7.04
CA ARG A 114 -18.02 -21.38 5.71
C ARG A 114 -18.27 -19.87 5.78
N SER A 115 -19.11 -19.41 6.71
CA SER A 115 -19.46 -17.99 6.87
C SER A 115 -18.27 -17.17 7.37
N PHE A 116 -17.54 -17.63 8.41
CA PHE A 116 -16.30 -16.99 8.88
C PHE A 116 -15.23 -16.99 7.78
N ARG A 117 -15.10 -18.11 7.05
CA ARG A 117 -14.17 -18.19 5.92
C ARG A 117 -14.51 -17.19 4.82
N SER A 118 -15.79 -17.08 4.47
CA SER A 118 -16.29 -16.15 3.46
C SER A 118 -15.99 -14.71 3.88
N LEU A 119 -16.31 -14.35 5.13
CA LEU A 119 -16.07 -13.02 5.69
C LEU A 119 -14.59 -12.59 5.66
N VAL A 120 -13.66 -13.50 5.96
CA VAL A 120 -12.22 -13.21 5.90
C VAL A 120 -11.74 -13.10 4.46
N LYS A 121 -12.23 -13.96 3.56
CA LYS A 121 -11.81 -13.99 2.15
C LYS A 121 -12.43 -12.88 1.29
N SER A 122 -13.64 -12.43 1.60
CA SER A 122 -14.33 -11.35 0.87
C SER A 122 -13.67 -9.99 1.10
N GLY A 123 -12.93 -9.84 2.19
CA GLY A 123 -12.35 -8.57 2.60
C GLY A 123 -13.26 -7.70 3.45
N ASP A 124 -14.53 -8.10 3.64
CA ASP A 124 -15.53 -7.28 4.36
C ASP A 124 -15.11 -6.97 5.79
N ILE A 125 -14.44 -7.91 6.46
CA ILE A 125 -13.92 -7.67 7.82
C ILE A 125 -12.88 -6.53 7.85
N TYR A 126 -12.06 -6.39 6.82
CA TYR A 126 -11.06 -5.32 6.72
C TYR A 126 -11.69 -3.98 6.33
N LYS A 127 -12.76 -4.01 5.51
CA LYS A 127 -13.58 -2.83 5.22
C LYS A 127 -14.25 -2.31 6.49
N LEU A 128 -14.88 -3.21 7.26
CA LEU A 128 -15.52 -2.88 8.54
C LEU A 128 -14.51 -2.33 9.55
N ARG A 129 -13.31 -2.91 9.62
CA ARG A 129 -12.21 -2.39 10.44
C ARG A 129 -11.85 -0.96 10.08
N ARG A 130 -11.66 -0.67 8.78
CA ARG A 130 -11.40 0.68 8.28
C ARG A 130 -12.51 1.66 8.66
N GLN A 131 -13.78 1.27 8.45
CA GLN A 131 -14.95 2.09 8.80
C GLN A 131 -15.07 2.36 10.31
N ASN A 132 -14.59 1.43 11.14
CA ASN A 132 -14.59 1.55 12.60
C ASN A 132 -13.26 2.09 13.16
N GLN A 133 -12.35 2.56 12.30
CA GLN A 133 -11.02 3.06 12.70
C GLN A 133 -10.20 2.04 13.52
N ILE A 134 -10.39 0.75 13.26
CA ILE A 134 -9.61 -0.32 13.87
C ILE A 134 -8.52 -0.70 12.88
N VAL A 135 -7.27 -0.40 13.21
CA VAL A 135 -6.13 -0.64 12.32
C VAL A 135 -5.07 -1.44 13.04
N GLU A 136 -4.63 -2.53 12.43
CA GLU A 136 -3.48 -3.30 12.89
C GLU A 136 -2.40 -3.25 11.82
N HIS A 137 -1.26 -2.67 12.19
CA HIS A 137 -0.14 -2.43 11.30
C HIS A 137 0.85 -3.59 11.34
N TRP A 138 1.16 -4.16 10.19
CA TRP A 138 2.21 -5.15 10.01
C TRP A 138 3.25 -4.62 9.04
N VAL A 139 4.53 -4.91 9.32
CA VAL A 139 5.64 -4.50 8.47
C VAL A 139 6.00 -5.63 7.52
N TYR A 140 5.93 -5.38 6.22
CA TYR A 140 6.26 -6.32 5.16
C TYR A 140 7.56 -5.88 4.53
N PHE A 141 8.53 -6.77 4.46
CA PHE A 141 9.80 -6.43 3.84
C PHE A 141 10.47 -7.65 3.21
N SER A 142 11.41 -7.38 2.32
CA SER A 142 12.20 -8.37 1.61
C SER A 142 13.68 -8.05 1.75
N CYS A 143 14.45 -9.05 2.17
CA CYS A 143 15.92 -9.01 2.23
C CYS A 143 16.56 -9.98 1.22
N GLN A 144 15.72 -10.68 0.45
CA GLN A 144 16.06 -11.59 -0.65
C GLN A 144 14.97 -11.46 -1.70
N LEU A 145 15.34 -11.26 -2.97
CA LEU A 145 14.47 -10.80 -4.05
C LEU A 145 13.04 -11.40 -4.08
N LEU A 146 12.91 -12.72 -4.00
CA LEU A 146 11.60 -13.39 -4.14
C LEU A 146 10.92 -13.70 -2.81
N GLU A 147 11.61 -13.47 -1.69
CA GLU A 147 11.15 -13.87 -0.36
C GLU A 147 10.74 -12.65 0.45
N TRP A 148 9.51 -12.71 0.93
CA TRP A 148 8.89 -11.65 1.72
C TRP A 148 8.54 -12.17 3.10
N VAL A 149 8.69 -11.30 4.08
CA VAL A 149 8.41 -11.56 5.47
C VAL A 149 7.52 -10.44 5.99
N ALA A 150 6.50 -10.80 6.74
CA ALA A 150 5.72 -9.87 7.53
C ALA A 150 6.07 -10.00 9.02
N PHE A 151 6.04 -8.88 9.73
CA PHE A 151 6.28 -8.80 11.16
C PHE A 151 5.18 -7.99 11.84
N ASN A 152 4.55 -8.60 12.84
CA ASN A 152 3.64 -7.92 13.76
C ASN A 152 4.48 -7.25 14.86
N PRO A 153 4.56 -5.90 14.92
CA PRO A 153 5.35 -5.19 15.92
C PRO A 153 4.76 -5.26 17.33
N VAL A 154 3.46 -5.53 17.48
CA VAL A 154 2.78 -5.61 18.78
C VAL A 154 3.00 -6.98 19.42
N GLU A 155 2.68 -8.06 18.69
CA GLU A 155 2.83 -9.44 19.19
C GLU A 155 4.23 -10.02 18.96
N ARG A 156 5.09 -9.30 18.23
CA ARG A 156 6.45 -9.74 17.82
C ARG A 156 6.45 -11.07 17.06
N ARG A 157 5.42 -11.25 16.21
CA ARG A 157 5.25 -12.46 15.41
C ARG A 157 5.77 -12.28 14.00
N TRP A 158 6.38 -13.34 13.48
CA TRP A 158 6.89 -13.42 12.12
C TRP A 158 5.98 -14.28 11.26
N MET A 159 5.79 -13.86 10.01
CA MET A 159 5.07 -14.62 9.00
C MET A 159 5.87 -14.60 7.70
N ASN A 160 6.08 -15.76 7.09
CA ASN A 160 6.65 -15.82 5.75
C ASN A 160 5.50 -15.74 4.73
N LEU A 161 5.68 -14.92 3.70
CA LEU A 161 4.74 -14.87 2.59
C LEU A 161 5.08 -15.99 1.57
N PRO A 162 4.12 -16.37 0.71
CA PRO A 162 4.43 -17.18 -0.46
C PRO A 162 5.52 -16.50 -1.30
N LYS A 163 6.27 -17.29 -2.07
CA LYS A 163 7.31 -16.74 -2.96
C LYS A 163 6.68 -15.88 -4.06
N MET A 164 7.29 -14.72 -4.29
CA MET A 164 6.92 -13.85 -5.40
C MET A 164 7.23 -14.56 -6.75
N PRO A 165 6.45 -14.31 -7.82
CA PRO A 165 6.73 -14.87 -9.13
C PRO A 165 8.17 -14.61 -9.58
N SER A 166 8.82 -15.64 -10.13
CA SER A 166 10.15 -15.52 -10.75
C SER A 166 10.08 -14.70 -12.04
N GLY A 167 11.22 -14.14 -12.47
CA GLY A 167 11.30 -13.30 -13.68
C GLY A 167 10.91 -11.84 -13.45
N VAL A 168 10.68 -11.43 -12.20
CA VAL A 168 10.54 -10.03 -11.81
C VAL A 168 11.73 -9.62 -10.95
N THR A 169 12.38 -8.54 -11.34
CA THR A 169 13.53 -7.97 -10.65
C THR A 169 13.21 -6.58 -10.13
N PHE A 170 13.73 -6.28 -8.94
CA PHE A 170 13.72 -4.92 -8.40
C PHE A 170 14.86 -4.16 -9.04
N MET A 171 14.60 -2.93 -9.49
CA MET A 171 15.67 -2.06 -9.93
C MET A 171 16.25 -1.26 -8.78
N CYS A 172 15.41 -0.90 -7.79
CA CYS A 172 15.78 0.06 -6.76
C CYS A 172 15.22 -0.36 -5.40
N ALA A 173 16.08 -0.36 -4.37
CA ALA A 173 15.69 -0.84 -3.06
C ALA A 173 14.75 0.13 -2.33
N ASP A 174 13.80 -0.41 -1.55
CA ASP A 174 12.89 0.28 -0.64
C ASP A 174 11.90 1.26 -1.30
N LYS A 175 11.89 1.40 -2.62
CA LYS A 175 11.10 2.45 -3.32
C LYS A 175 10.13 1.92 -4.35
N GLU A 176 10.15 0.62 -4.58
CA GLU A 176 9.25 -0.05 -5.52
C GLU A 176 8.25 -0.94 -4.79
N SER A 177 7.91 -0.63 -3.53
CA SER A 177 6.85 -1.35 -2.82
C SER A 177 5.99 -0.44 -1.95
N LEU A 178 4.70 -0.76 -1.90
CA LEU A 178 3.69 -0.03 -1.13
C LEU A 178 2.56 -0.98 -0.75
N ALA A 179 1.99 -0.82 0.45
CA ALA A 179 0.75 -1.49 0.82
C ALA A 179 -0.43 -0.54 0.67
N VAL A 180 -1.54 -1.02 0.13
CA VAL A 180 -2.77 -0.27 -0.10
C VAL A 180 -3.97 -1.18 0.10
N GLY A 181 -4.93 -0.77 0.94
CA GLY A 181 -6.00 -1.65 1.39
C GLY A 181 -5.46 -2.96 1.99
N THR A 182 -5.84 -4.09 1.38
CA THR A 182 -5.39 -5.44 1.77
C THR A 182 -4.30 -6.01 0.85
N ASP A 183 -3.72 -5.16 -0.01
CA ASP A 183 -2.77 -5.59 -1.03
C ASP A 183 -1.39 -4.97 -0.77
N LEU A 184 -0.35 -5.77 -1.04
CA LEU A 184 1.02 -5.32 -1.13
C LEU A 184 1.40 -5.28 -2.61
N LEU A 185 1.72 -4.09 -3.11
CA LEU A 185 2.20 -3.86 -4.46
C LEU A 185 3.72 -3.81 -4.46
N VAL A 186 4.33 -4.52 -5.39
CA VAL A 186 5.76 -4.54 -5.64
C VAL A 186 5.97 -4.27 -7.12
N LEU A 187 6.51 -3.11 -7.42
CA LEU A 187 6.83 -2.66 -8.75
C LEU A 187 8.24 -3.13 -9.11
N GLY A 188 8.47 -3.41 -10.38
CA GLY A 188 9.76 -3.86 -10.85
C GLY A 188 9.78 -3.98 -12.35
N LYS A 189 10.74 -4.75 -12.87
CA LYS A 189 10.84 -5.09 -14.28
C LYS A 189 10.79 -6.58 -14.51
N ASP A 190 10.13 -6.99 -15.59
CA ASP A 190 10.22 -8.34 -16.09
C ASP A 190 11.54 -8.60 -16.84
N ASP A 191 11.74 -9.84 -17.28
CA ASP A 191 12.91 -10.27 -18.06
C ASP A 191 13.09 -9.49 -19.37
N TYR A 192 12.03 -8.85 -19.90
CA TYR A 192 12.06 -8.00 -21.09
C TYR A 192 12.24 -6.51 -20.75
N SER A 193 12.60 -6.19 -19.51
CA SER A 193 12.74 -4.82 -19.01
C SER A 193 11.47 -3.97 -19.05
N SER A 194 10.30 -4.60 -19.18
CA SER A 194 9.00 -3.94 -19.10
C SER A 194 8.59 -3.75 -17.65
N HIS A 195 8.01 -2.59 -17.32
CA HIS A 195 7.53 -2.32 -15.96
C HIS A 195 6.35 -3.22 -15.63
N VAL A 196 6.44 -3.91 -14.50
CA VAL A 196 5.41 -4.82 -13.99
C VAL A 196 5.10 -4.51 -12.54
N ILE A 197 3.90 -4.89 -12.11
CA ILE A 197 3.47 -4.82 -10.71
C ILE A 197 3.13 -6.25 -10.28
N CYS A 198 3.82 -6.75 -9.26
CA CYS A 198 3.42 -7.92 -8.50
C CYS A 198 2.52 -7.47 -7.36
N ARG A 199 1.39 -8.13 -7.20
CA ARG A 199 0.41 -7.87 -6.14
C ARG A 199 0.29 -9.10 -5.27
N TYR A 200 0.65 -8.98 -4.00
CA TYR A 200 0.26 -9.94 -2.97
C TYR A 200 -1.07 -9.50 -2.37
N SER A 201 -2.06 -10.38 -2.38
CA SER A 201 -3.32 -10.13 -1.67
C SER A 201 -3.32 -10.86 -0.34
N LEU A 202 -3.58 -10.11 0.74
CA LEU A 202 -3.74 -10.67 2.08
C LEU A 202 -4.94 -11.62 2.14
N LEU A 203 -5.99 -11.36 1.36
CA LEU A 203 -7.24 -12.10 1.38
C LEU A 203 -7.09 -13.54 0.86
N THR A 204 -6.30 -13.69 -0.20
CA THR A 204 -6.02 -15.00 -0.83
C THR A 204 -4.71 -15.61 -0.39
N ASN A 205 -3.88 -14.84 0.34
CA ASN A 205 -2.50 -15.20 0.69
C ASN A 205 -1.72 -15.70 -0.52
N SER A 206 -1.78 -14.96 -1.63
CA SER A 206 -1.14 -15.34 -2.89
C SER A 206 -0.68 -14.12 -3.69
N TRP A 207 0.30 -14.35 -4.55
CA TRP A 207 0.78 -13.36 -5.52
C TRP A 207 0.03 -13.48 -6.84
N SER A 208 -0.17 -12.34 -7.49
CA SER A 208 -0.71 -12.20 -8.84
C SER A 208 -0.01 -11.02 -9.54
N PHE A 209 -0.18 -10.89 -10.84
CA PHE A 209 0.18 -9.64 -11.51
C PHE A 209 -0.92 -8.59 -11.26
N GLY A 210 -0.48 -7.38 -10.91
CA GLY A 210 -1.34 -6.23 -10.69
C GLY A 210 -1.67 -5.49 -11.99
N MET A 211 -2.53 -4.49 -11.85
CA MET A 211 -2.96 -3.62 -12.95
C MET A 211 -1.80 -2.74 -13.42
N ARG A 212 -1.61 -2.63 -14.73
CA ARG A 212 -0.59 -1.74 -15.30
C ARG A 212 -0.94 -0.28 -15.04
N MET A 213 0.06 0.53 -14.68
CA MET A 213 -0.06 1.99 -14.61
C MET A 213 -0.43 2.57 -15.98
N ASN A 214 -1.15 3.70 -16.02
CA ASN A 214 -1.40 4.38 -17.30
C ASN A 214 -0.10 4.92 -17.89
N SER A 215 0.85 5.31 -17.04
CA SER A 215 2.17 5.76 -17.43
C SER A 215 3.24 5.00 -16.62
N PRO A 216 3.74 3.88 -17.15
CA PRO A 216 4.72 3.05 -16.44
C PRO A 216 6.02 3.77 -16.12
N ARG A 217 6.49 3.61 -14.87
CA ARG A 217 7.55 4.43 -14.27
C ARG A 217 8.25 3.69 -13.13
N CYS A 218 9.41 4.20 -12.72
CA CYS A 218 10.13 3.83 -11.50
C CYS A 218 10.60 5.11 -10.77
N LEU A 219 11.14 4.97 -9.55
CA LEU A 219 11.75 6.07 -8.79
C LEU A 219 10.80 7.25 -8.46
N PHE A 220 9.50 6.99 -8.38
CA PHE A 220 8.47 7.95 -7.99
C PHE A 220 8.32 8.01 -6.47
N GLY A 221 7.69 9.08 -5.96
CA GLY A 221 7.20 9.13 -4.60
C GLY A 221 5.84 8.43 -4.53
N SER A 222 5.62 7.61 -3.51
CA SER A 222 4.31 6.98 -3.29
C SER A 222 3.97 6.85 -1.81
N ALA A 223 2.67 6.87 -1.51
CA ALA A 223 2.10 6.64 -0.19
C ALA A 223 0.64 6.20 -0.33
N SER A 224 0.10 5.57 0.71
CA SER A 224 -1.28 5.08 0.76
C SER A 224 -2.08 5.73 1.88
N LEU A 225 -3.39 5.82 1.65
CA LEU A 225 -4.40 6.27 2.59
C LEU A 225 -5.63 5.37 2.41
N GLY A 226 -5.85 4.43 3.33
CA GLY A 226 -6.93 3.45 3.20
C GLY A 226 -6.77 2.56 1.96
N GLU A 227 -7.79 2.54 1.10
CA GLU A 227 -7.80 1.83 -0.19
C GLU A 227 -7.12 2.56 -1.35
N ILE A 228 -6.72 3.82 -1.16
CA ILE A 228 -6.08 4.58 -2.22
C ILE A 228 -4.56 4.67 -2.01
N ALA A 229 -3.84 4.74 -3.12
CA ALA A 229 -2.42 5.03 -3.16
C ALA A 229 -2.15 6.07 -4.25
N ILE A 230 -1.29 7.04 -3.96
CA ILE A 230 -0.86 8.05 -4.94
C ILE A 230 0.60 7.81 -5.31
N PHE A 231 0.88 7.93 -6.59
CA PHE A 231 2.18 7.74 -7.23
C PHE A 231 2.52 9.02 -7.99
N ALA A 232 3.63 9.68 -7.68
CA ALA A 232 3.96 10.99 -8.23
C ALA A 232 5.42 11.07 -8.70
N GLY A 233 5.61 11.52 -9.94
CA GLY A 233 6.92 11.69 -10.55
C GLY A 233 7.51 10.39 -11.08
N GLY A 234 8.80 10.19 -10.83
CA GLY A 234 9.57 9.06 -11.36
C GLY A 234 10.11 9.29 -12.76
N CYS A 235 10.56 8.22 -13.39
CA CYS A 235 10.97 8.24 -14.80
C CYS A 235 10.54 6.99 -15.56
N ASP A 236 10.34 7.16 -16.87
CA ASP A 236 10.02 6.09 -17.80
C ASP A 236 11.25 5.24 -18.17
N SER A 237 11.07 4.28 -19.09
CA SER A 237 12.15 3.42 -19.60
C SER A 237 13.25 4.20 -20.33
N LEU A 238 12.95 5.38 -20.87
CA LEU A 238 13.89 6.30 -21.52
C LEU A 238 14.56 7.26 -20.53
N ARG A 239 14.32 7.08 -19.22
CA ARG A 239 14.83 7.90 -18.11
C ARG A 239 14.33 9.34 -18.13
N LYS A 240 13.26 9.64 -18.88
CA LYS A 240 12.62 10.96 -18.88
C LYS A 240 11.94 11.18 -17.53
N ILE A 241 12.30 12.26 -16.86
CA ILE A 241 11.72 12.64 -15.55
C ILE A 241 10.28 13.11 -15.79
N SER A 242 9.34 12.62 -14.96
CA SER A 242 7.92 12.91 -15.10
C SER A 242 7.43 13.92 -14.05
N ASP A 243 6.46 14.75 -14.45
CA ASP A 243 5.64 15.61 -13.59
C ASP A 243 4.24 15.03 -13.35
N SER A 244 3.92 13.88 -13.95
CA SER A 244 2.61 13.25 -13.81
C SER A 244 2.45 12.54 -12.47
N ALA A 245 1.20 12.45 -12.03
CA ALA A 245 0.79 11.68 -10.86
C ALA A 245 -0.44 10.84 -11.19
N GLU A 246 -0.58 9.71 -10.50
CA GLU A 246 -1.68 8.77 -10.67
C GLU A 246 -2.13 8.26 -9.30
N MET A 247 -3.42 8.02 -9.16
CA MET A 247 -4.02 7.39 -7.99
C MET A 247 -4.46 5.97 -8.35
N TYR A 248 -4.12 5.01 -7.51
CA TYR A 248 -4.61 3.64 -7.59
C TYR A 248 -5.64 3.41 -6.49
N ASN A 249 -6.79 2.85 -6.83
CA ASN A 249 -7.77 2.36 -5.87
C ASN A 249 -7.71 0.83 -5.84
N SER A 250 -7.36 0.24 -4.69
CA SER A 250 -7.19 -1.22 -4.55
C SER A 250 -8.50 -1.99 -4.59
N GLU A 251 -9.61 -1.37 -4.16
CA GLU A 251 -10.93 -2.00 -4.15
C GLU A 251 -11.53 -2.06 -5.55
N LEU A 252 -11.40 -0.96 -6.30
CA LEU A 252 -11.87 -0.87 -7.69
C LEU A 252 -10.86 -1.44 -8.69
N GLN A 253 -9.62 -1.64 -8.26
CA GLN A 253 -8.49 -2.05 -9.09
C GLN A 253 -8.29 -1.15 -10.31
N THR A 254 -8.46 0.15 -10.12
CA THR A 254 -8.40 1.15 -11.19
C THR A 254 -7.31 2.18 -10.93
N TRP A 255 -6.72 2.66 -12.02
CA TRP A 255 -5.78 3.78 -12.02
C TRP A 255 -6.49 5.02 -12.54
N THR A 256 -6.34 6.14 -11.85
CA THR A 256 -6.88 7.44 -12.24
C THR A 256 -5.75 8.46 -12.35
N THR A 257 -5.62 9.08 -13.51
CA THR A 257 -4.65 10.17 -13.71
C THR A 257 -5.03 11.38 -12.87
N LEU A 258 -4.07 11.93 -12.14
CA LEU A 258 -4.23 13.16 -11.36
C LEU A 258 -3.68 14.37 -12.15
N PRO A 259 -4.02 15.60 -11.74
CA PRO A 259 -3.35 16.79 -12.22
C PRO A 259 -1.83 16.68 -12.08
N LYS A 260 -1.10 17.29 -13.03
CA LYS A 260 0.36 17.27 -13.03
C LYS A 260 0.91 18.13 -11.89
N MET A 261 2.04 17.70 -11.34
CA MET A 261 2.86 18.49 -10.42
C MET A 261 3.42 19.73 -11.12
N ASN A 262 3.85 20.71 -10.34
CA ASN A 262 4.49 21.92 -10.85
C ASN A 262 5.91 21.63 -11.38
N LYS A 263 6.62 20.67 -10.78
CA LYS A 263 7.99 20.31 -11.16
C LYS A 263 8.12 18.80 -11.43
N PRO A 264 8.69 18.40 -12.58
CA PRO A 264 9.03 17.00 -12.81
C PRO A 264 10.11 16.57 -11.82
N ARG A 265 9.96 15.38 -11.22
CA ARG A 265 10.89 14.84 -10.23
C ARG A 265 10.98 13.32 -10.27
N LYS A 266 12.16 12.76 -10.00
CA LYS A 266 12.40 11.34 -9.71
C LYS A 266 13.27 11.22 -8.47
N MET A 267 13.47 10.01 -7.96
CA MET A 267 14.20 9.77 -6.70
C MET A 267 13.61 10.59 -5.54
N CYS A 268 12.29 10.76 -5.53
CA CYS A 268 11.53 11.49 -4.52
C CYS A 268 10.79 10.52 -3.58
N SER A 269 10.19 11.06 -2.53
CA SER A 269 9.42 10.28 -1.56
C SER A 269 8.01 10.82 -1.41
N GLY A 270 7.04 9.92 -1.22
CA GLY A 270 5.64 10.26 -0.98
C GLY A 270 5.28 10.02 0.48
N VAL A 271 4.46 10.88 1.07
CA VAL A 271 3.85 10.69 2.39
C VAL A 271 2.44 11.30 2.43
N PHE A 272 1.57 10.79 3.28
CA PHE A 272 0.35 11.49 3.66
C PHE A 272 0.57 12.23 4.98
N MET A 273 0.17 13.50 5.02
CA MET A 273 0.25 14.38 6.18
C MET A 273 -0.85 15.44 6.04
N ASP A 274 -1.42 15.96 7.11
CA ASP A 274 -2.42 17.04 7.07
C ASP A 274 -3.61 16.78 6.11
N GLY A 275 -4.01 15.51 5.93
CA GLY A 275 -5.07 15.11 5.00
C GLY A 275 -4.69 15.23 3.51
N LYS A 276 -3.44 15.52 3.18
CA LYS A 276 -2.92 15.74 1.82
C LYS A 276 -1.79 14.78 1.49
N PHE A 277 -1.55 14.58 0.21
CA PHE A 277 -0.39 13.82 -0.27
C PHE A 277 0.78 14.75 -0.52
N TYR A 278 1.96 14.43 0.00
CA TYR A 278 3.17 15.22 -0.19
C TYR A 278 4.19 14.41 -0.97
N VAL A 279 4.81 15.04 -1.97
CA VAL A 279 5.97 14.51 -2.69
C VAL A 279 7.19 15.37 -2.40
N ILE A 280 8.24 14.77 -1.84
CA ILE A 280 9.34 15.48 -1.19
C ILE A 280 10.64 15.22 -1.93
N GLY A 281 11.34 16.31 -2.26
CA GLY A 281 12.70 16.30 -2.78
C GLY A 281 12.85 15.55 -4.10
N GLY A 282 13.98 14.86 -4.21
CA GLY A 282 14.40 14.14 -5.41
C GLY A 282 15.24 14.98 -6.36
N ILE A 283 15.26 14.58 -7.62
CA ILE A 283 16.04 15.18 -8.70
C ILE A 283 15.06 15.59 -9.80
N GLY A 284 15.14 16.83 -10.25
CA GLY A 284 14.16 17.38 -11.18
C GLY A 284 14.50 18.76 -11.73
N GLY A 285 13.52 19.35 -12.42
CA GLY A 285 13.66 20.61 -13.15
C GLY A 285 14.45 20.49 -14.46
N ASN A 286 14.57 21.60 -15.19
CA ASN A 286 15.20 21.66 -16.52
C ASN A 286 16.66 21.15 -16.54
N ASP A 287 17.37 21.27 -15.41
CA ASP A 287 18.79 20.92 -15.29
C ASP A 287 19.03 19.58 -14.57
N SER A 288 17.97 18.81 -14.21
CA SER A 288 18.10 17.59 -13.38
C SER A 288 18.87 17.82 -12.08
N LYS A 289 18.61 18.94 -11.39
CA LYS A 289 19.24 19.30 -10.12
C LYS A 289 18.51 18.69 -8.94
N VAL A 290 19.19 18.63 -7.79
CA VAL A 290 18.56 18.24 -6.52
C VAL A 290 17.50 19.26 -6.15
N LEU A 291 16.31 18.78 -5.82
CA LEU A 291 15.21 19.62 -5.37
C LEU A 291 15.25 19.73 -3.84
N THR A 292 15.28 20.97 -3.33
CA THR A 292 15.10 21.25 -1.90
C THR A 292 13.62 21.35 -1.52
N CYS A 293 12.72 21.48 -2.49
CA CYS A 293 11.29 21.63 -2.27
C CYS A 293 10.51 20.31 -2.25
N GLY A 294 9.33 20.37 -1.66
CA GLY A 294 8.25 19.40 -1.83
C GLY A 294 7.05 20.03 -2.50
N GLU A 295 6.05 19.21 -2.83
CA GLU A 295 4.74 19.67 -3.25
C GLU A 295 3.67 18.89 -2.51
N GLU A 296 2.62 19.59 -2.06
CA GLU A 296 1.41 18.97 -1.51
C GLU A 296 0.32 18.90 -2.59
N PHE A 297 -0.40 17.79 -2.62
CA PHE A 297 -1.62 17.59 -3.41
C PHE A 297 -2.80 17.49 -2.48
N ASP A 298 -3.73 18.41 -2.66
CA ASP A 298 -5.00 18.43 -1.98
C ASP A 298 -6.04 17.64 -2.78
N LEU A 299 -6.58 16.58 -2.18
CA LEU A 299 -7.51 15.66 -2.85
C LEU A 299 -8.88 16.30 -3.13
N GLU A 300 -9.28 17.28 -2.32
CA GLU A 300 -10.57 17.97 -2.45
C GLU A 300 -10.50 18.99 -3.59
N THR A 301 -9.50 19.86 -3.56
CA THR A 301 -9.34 20.93 -4.55
C THR A 301 -8.64 20.45 -5.83
N LYS A 302 -8.02 19.27 -5.80
CA LYS A 302 -7.23 18.67 -6.89
C LYS A 302 -6.09 19.59 -7.35
N LYS A 303 -5.42 20.27 -6.41
CA LYS A 303 -4.34 21.23 -6.70
C LYS A 303 -3.03 20.82 -6.05
N TRP A 304 -1.94 21.10 -6.77
CA TRP A 304 -0.58 20.98 -6.28
C TRP A 304 -0.06 22.33 -5.79
N THR A 305 0.49 22.38 -4.59
CA THR A 305 1.11 23.58 -4.01
C THR A 305 2.57 23.29 -3.66
N GLU A 306 3.49 24.12 -4.14
CA GLU A 306 4.92 23.98 -3.83
C GLU A 306 5.23 24.45 -2.41
N ILE A 307 6.09 23.68 -1.73
CA ILE A 307 6.58 23.97 -0.39
C ILE A 307 8.12 24.06 -0.45
N PRO A 308 8.68 25.27 -0.34
CA PRO A 308 10.12 25.48 -0.31
C PRO A 308 10.79 24.78 0.88
N GLU A 309 12.03 24.34 0.70
CA GLU A 309 12.89 23.77 1.77
C GLU A 309 12.26 22.60 2.56
N MET A 310 11.36 21.85 1.93
CA MET A 310 10.72 20.69 2.54
C MET A 310 11.58 19.43 2.51
N SER A 311 12.52 19.30 1.56
CA SER A 311 13.43 18.16 1.51
C SER A 311 14.41 18.22 2.68
N PRO A 312 14.71 17.10 3.36
CA PRO A 312 15.75 17.08 4.38
C PRO A 312 17.10 17.49 3.77
N PRO A 313 17.93 18.27 4.49
CA PRO A 313 19.25 18.66 4.02
C PRO A 313 20.15 17.44 3.81
N ARG A 314 21.00 17.48 2.79
CA ARG A 314 22.05 16.46 2.56
C ARG A 314 23.35 16.94 3.19
N SER A 315 23.99 16.11 4.00
CA SER A 315 25.22 16.50 4.72
C SER A 315 26.51 16.36 3.91
N ARG A 316 26.49 15.64 2.78
CA ARG A 316 27.66 15.43 1.91
C ARG A 316 27.37 15.84 0.47
N GLU A 317 28.37 16.42 -0.19
CA GLU A 317 28.38 16.72 -1.63
C GLU A 317 28.61 15.43 -2.45
N MET A 318 27.74 14.43 -2.30
CA MET A 318 27.72 13.28 -3.20
C MET A 318 26.77 13.51 -4.38
N SER A 319 27.05 12.84 -5.50
CA SER A 319 26.12 12.85 -6.63
C SER A 319 24.76 12.33 -6.18
N ALA A 320 23.71 13.12 -6.41
CA ALA A 320 22.36 12.79 -5.95
C ALA A 320 21.82 11.48 -6.53
N SER A 321 22.38 11.00 -7.65
CA SER A 321 22.04 9.72 -8.24
C SER A 321 22.66 8.51 -7.53
N ALA A 322 23.62 8.72 -6.62
CA ALA A 322 24.34 7.68 -5.88
C ALA A 322 23.77 7.45 -4.46
N GLU A 323 22.84 8.30 -4.03
CA GLU A 323 22.18 8.23 -2.73
C GLU A 323 20.74 7.75 -2.87
N ALA A 324 20.22 7.12 -1.82
CA ALA A 324 18.81 6.81 -1.73
C ALA A 324 17.97 8.10 -1.75
N PRO A 325 16.73 8.05 -2.28
CA PRO A 325 15.75 9.11 -2.09
C PRO A 325 15.54 9.46 -0.62
N PRO A 326 15.01 10.66 -0.30
CA PRO A 326 14.74 11.06 1.08
C PRO A 326 14.03 9.96 1.88
N LEU A 327 14.64 9.47 2.94
CA LEU A 327 14.05 8.44 3.80
C LEU A 327 13.14 9.13 4.80
N VAL A 328 11.86 9.29 4.45
CA VAL A 328 10.87 10.05 5.22
C VAL A 328 9.73 9.17 5.72
N ALA A 329 9.17 9.54 6.87
CA ALA A 329 7.99 8.89 7.44
C ALA A 329 7.17 9.92 8.22
N VAL A 330 5.85 9.71 8.28
CA VAL A 330 4.93 10.56 9.02
C VAL A 330 4.31 9.76 10.16
N VAL A 331 4.47 10.24 11.39
CA VAL A 331 3.89 9.64 12.60
C VAL A 331 3.22 10.74 13.40
N ASN A 332 1.99 10.50 13.84
CA ASN A 332 1.18 11.49 14.58
C ASN A 332 1.10 12.84 13.84
N ASN A 333 0.92 12.77 12.52
CA ASN A 333 0.88 13.92 11.62
C ASN A 333 2.18 14.75 11.57
N GLU A 334 3.29 14.28 12.12
CA GLU A 334 4.58 14.97 12.09
C GLU A 334 5.53 14.27 11.13
N LEU A 335 6.32 15.05 10.38
CA LEU A 335 7.24 14.55 9.36
C LEU A 335 8.64 14.34 9.93
N TYR A 336 9.17 13.14 9.73
CA TYR A 336 10.52 12.74 10.14
C TYR A 336 11.34 12.29 8.94
N ALA A 337 12.65 12.42 9.06
CA ALA A 337 13.62 11.92 8.08
C ALA A 337 14.76 11.17 8.78
N ALA A 338 15.21 10.09 8.15
CA ALA A 338 16.46 9.42 8.50
C ALA A 338 17.60 9.99 7.64
N ASP A 339 18.52 10.71 8.29
CA ASP A 339 19.78 11.09 7.68
C ASP A 339 20.78 9.94 7.83
N HIS A 340 20.95 9.21 6.74
CA HIS A 340 21.84 8.04 6.68
C HIS A 340 23.33 8.43 6.69
N ALA A 341 23.68 9.67 6.32
CA ALA A 341 25.06 10.09 6.19
C ALA A 341 25.66 10.47 7.56
N ASP A 342 24.84 11.09 8.40
CA ASP A 342 25.20 11.51 9.77
C ASP A 342 24.66 10.55 10.84
N MET A 343 23.85 9.56 10.43
CA MET A 343 23.16 8.61 11.30
C MET A 343 22.22 9.31 12.30
N GLU A 344 21.43 10.27 11.80
CA GLU A 344 20.54 11.12 12.60
C GLU A 344 19.07 10.95 12.21
N VAL A 345 18.18 11.21 13.17
CA VAL A 345 16.76 11.43 12.94
C VAL A 345 16.51 12.93 12.97
N ARG A 346 15.91 13.45 11.91
CA ARG A 346 15.47 14.85 11.80
C ARG A 346 13.95 14.93 11.81
N LYS A 347 13.43 16.02 12.34
CA LYS A 347 12.00 16.37 12.31
C LYS A 347 11.81 17.69 11.59
N TYR A 348 10.76 17.76 10.78
CA TYR A 348 10.37 18.98 10.08
C TYR A 348 9.44 19.81 10.96
N ASP A 349 9.81 21.05 11.20
CA ASP A 349 8.99 22.05 11.88
C ASP A 349 8.13 22.76 10.83
N LYS A 350 6.82 22.51 10.86
CA LYS A 350 5.86 23.00 9.86
C LYS A 350 5.70 24.53 9.90
N GLU A 351 5.86 25.14 11.07
CA GLU A 351 5.68 26.59 11.26
C GLU A 351 6.88 27.35 10.70
N THR A 352 8.08 26.92 11.09
CA THR A 352 9.33 27.57 10.67
C THR A 352 9.84 27.09 9.32
N LYS A 353 9.27 26.00 8.78
CA LYS A 353 9.66 25.32 7.54
C LYS A 353 11.11 24.87 7.53
N LYS A 354 11.57 24.34 8.67
CA LYS A 354 12.97 23.94 8.86
C LYS A 354 13.08 22.56 9.47
N TRP A 355 14.16 21.88 9.11
CA TRP A 355 14.55 20.62 9.73
C TRP A 355 15.40 20.87 10.96
N PHE A 356 15.18 20.09 12.01
CA PHE A 356 16.05 20.04 13.18
C PHE A 356 16.36 18.60 13.55
N THR A 357 17.57 18.36 14.05
CA THR A 357 18.02 17.05 14.52
C THR A 357 17.42 16.74 15.89
N LEU A 358 16.83 15.56 16.03
CA LEU A 358 16.30 15.03 17.29
C LEU A 358 17.32 14.15 18.01
N GLY A 359 18.08 13.34 17.28
CA GLY A 359 19.08 12.44 17.85
C GLY A 359 19.54 11.40 16.84
N ARG A 360 20.08 10.28 17.31
CA ARG A 360 20.72 9.28 16.45
C ARG A 360 19.76 8.18 15.99
N LEU A 361 20.04 7.64 14.80
CA LEU A 361 19.51 6.35 14.34
C LEU A 361 20.15 5.20 15.17
N PRO A 362 19.57 3.98 15.15
CA PRO A 362 20.18 2.83 15.83
C PRO A 362 21.60 2.56 15.34
N GLU A 363 22.54 2.26 16.25
CA GLU A 363 24.00 2.11 15.98
C GLU A 363 24.37 1.11 14.88
N ARG A 364 23.44 0.23 14.46
CA ARG A 364 23.68 -0.89 13.52
C ARG A 364 22.91 -0.79 12.22
N ALA A 365 22.20 0.32 12.00
CA ALA A 365 21.47 0.58 10.77
C ALA A 365 22.43 1.09 9.66
N ASP A 366 23.45 0.31 9.32
CA ASP A 366 24.39 0.68 8.26
C ASP A 366 23.71 0.55 6.88
N SER A 367 24.01 1.47 5.97
CA SER A 367 23.39 1.57 4.65
C SER A 367 24.43 1.96 3.61
N VAL A 368 24.24 1.52 2.37
CA VAL A 368 25.10 1.98 1.27
C VAL A 368 24.49 3.28 0.73
N ASN A 369 24.92 4.43 1.25
CA ASN A 369 24.35 5.74 0.89
C ASN A 369 22.82 5.80 1.06
N GLY A 370 22.30 5.23 2.16
CA GLY A 370 20.87 5.16 2.46
C GLY A 370 20.17 3.95 1.85
N TRP A 371 20.76 3.28 0.86
CA TRP A 371 20.20 2.06 0.29
C TRP A 371 20.34 0.89 1.27
N GLY A 372 19.28 0.06 1.36
CA GLY A 372 19.22 -1.09 2.27
C GLY A 372 18.69 -0.77 3.66
N LEU A 373 18.38 0.50 3.93
CA LEU A 373 17.76 0.99 5.16
C LEU A 373 16.28 1.30 4.90
N ALA A 374 15.37 0.63 5.61
CA ALA A 374 13.97 1.00 5.60
C ALA A 374 13.64 1.91 6.79
N PHE A 375 13.05 3.06 6.49
CA PHE A 375 12.51 4.00 7.48
C PHE A 375 11.02 4.18 7.19
N ARG A 376 10.16 3.75 8.11
CA ARG A 376 8.70 3.67 7.90
C ARG A 376 7.92 4.05 9.15
N ALA A 377 6.74 4.60 8.94
CA ALA A 377 5.73 4.75 9.97
C ALA A 377 4.94 3.43 10.13
N CYS A 378 4.61 3.07 11.36
CA CYS A 378 3.84 1.87 11.70
C CYS A 378 2.97 2.17 12.92
N GLY A 379 1.75 2.64 12.66
CA GLY A 379 0.91 3.26 13.68
C GLY A 379 1.64 4.46 14.30
N GLU A 380 1.68 4.52 15.63
CA GLU A 380 2.34 5.59 16.40
C GLU A 380 3.87 5.47 16.46
N ARG A 381 4.46 4.50 15.75
CA ARG A 381 5.90 4.20 15.81
C ARG A 381 6.60 4.55 14.52
N LEU A 382 7.80 5.09 14.64
CA LEU A 382 8.82 4.98 13.59
C LEU A 382 9.51 3.63 13.71
N ILE A 383 9.72 2.98 12.58
CA ILE A 383 10.45 1.73 12.45
C ILE A 383 11.65 1.92 11.53
N VAL A 384 12.80 1.46 12.01
CA VAL A 384 14.05 1.35 11.26
C VAL A 384 14.38 -0.12 11.07
N ILE A 385 14.57 -0.54 9.82
CA ILE A 385 15.04 -1.88 9.47
C ILE A 385 16.35 -1.78 8.71
N GLY A 386 17.37 -2.45 9.20
CA GLY A 386 18.69 -2.54 8.59
C GLY A 386 19.55 -3.59 9.25
N GLY A 387 20.74 -3.83 8.72
CA GLY A 387 21.72 -4.75 9.31
C GLY A 387 23.13 -4.16 9.30
N PRO A 388 24.05 -4.67 10.13
CA PRO A 388 25.41 -4.15 10.23
C PRO A 388 26.22 -4.46 8.95
N LYS A 389 27.14 -3.59 8.56
CA LYS A 389 28.01 -3.80 7.38
C LYS A 389 29.13 -4.82 7.58
N SER A 390 29.43 -5.21 8.82
CA SER A 390 30.57 -6.07 9.14
C SER A 390 30.45 -7.47 8.50
N SER A 391 31.51 -7.90 7.84
CA SER A 391 31.70 -9.24 7.25
C SER A 391 31.51 -10.32 8.32
N GLY A 392 30.31 -10.90 8.41
CA GLY A 392 29.94 -11.92 9.41
C GLY A 392 28.61 -11.68 10.11
N GLY A 393 28.03 -10.48 10.01
CA GLY A 393 26.62 -10.26 10.37
C GLY A 393 25.75 -10.75 9.21
N GLY A 394 24.94 -11.78 9.41
CA GLY A 394 23.93 -12.21 8.44
C GLY A 394 22.55 -12.00 9.03
N PHE A 395 22.24 -10.79 9.49
CA PHE A 395 20.96 -10.51 10.12
C PHE A 395 20.51 -9.07 9.94
N ILE A 396 19.20 -8.90 10.00
CA ILE A 396 18.54 -7.60 10.08
C ILE A 396 17.93 -7.39 11.47
N GLU A 397 17.85 -6.15 11.89
CA GLU A 397 17.23 -5.70 13.12
C GLU A 397 16.06 -4.78 12.82
N LEU A 398 14.96 -4.95 13.56
CA LEU A 398 13.81 -4.07 13.52
C LEU A 398 13.81 -3.27 14.81
N ASN A 399 14.13 -1.99 14.71
CA ASN A 399 14.12 -1.06 15.82
C ASN A 399 12.90 -0.14 15.70
N SER A 400 12.28 0.19 16.81
CA SER A 400 11.14 1.11 16.84
C SER A 400 11.30 2.20 17.88
N TRP A 401 10.70 3.34 17.62
CA TRP A 401 10.62 4.46 18.54
C TRP A 401 9.26 5.13 18.40
N ILE A 402 8.63 5.51 19.51
CA ILE A 402 7.39 6.32 19.52
C ILE A 402 7.83 7.77 19.75
N PRO A 403 7.67 8.65 18.74
CA PRO A 403 7.96 10.06 18.92
C PRO A 403 7.06 10.73 19.95
N THR A 404 7.66 11.57 20.80
CA THR A 404 6.97 12.42 21.76
C THR A 404 7.06 13.88 21.32
N ASN A 405 6.14 14.71 21.83
CA ASN A 405 6.06 16.14 21.43
C ASN A 405 7.17 17.01 22.04
N ASP A 406 7.93 16.50 22.99
CA ASP A 406 8.91 17.24 23.80
C ASP A 406 10.29 17.41 23.14
N ARG A 407 10.43 17.07 21.84
CA ARG A 407 11.69 17.07 21.08
C ARG A 407 12.80 16.24 21.74
N SER A 408 12.45 15.28 22.60
CA SER A 408 13.44 14.40 23.22
C SER A 408 14.12 13.50 22.18
N PRO A 409 15.38 13.09 22.43
CA PRO A 409 16.09 12.20 21.53
C PRO A 409 15.41 10.84 21.38
N PRO A 410 15.52 10.18 20.21
CA PRO A 410 14.96 8.86 20.00
C PRO A 410 15.50 7.81 20.97
N LEU A 411 14.58 7.10 21.64
CA LEU A 411 14.89 5.90 22.42
C LEU A 411 14.44 4.65 21.66
N TRP A 412 15.38 4.07 20.91
CA TRP A 412 15.12 2.92 20.07
C TRP A 412 14.96 1.63 20.86
N THR A 413 13.87 0.92 20.61
CA THR A 413 13.57 -0.41 21.16
C THR A 413 13.73 -1.47 20.06
N LEU A 414 14.58 -2.46 20.30
CA LEU A 414 14.71 -3.63 19.43
C LEU A 414 13.44 -4.49 19.53
N LEU A 415 12.70 -4.61 18.43
CA LEU A 415 11.49 -5.42 18.34
C LEU A 415 11.80 -6.88 17.95
N GLY A 416 12.79 -7.06 17.06
CA GLY A 416 13.14 -8.39 16.57
C GLY A 416 14.43 -8.40 15.74
N ARG A 417 15.00 -9.59 15.61
CA ARG A 417 16.17 -9.88 14.75
C ARG A 417 15.87 -11.12 13.92
N LYS A 418 16.27 -11.11 12.65
CA LYS A 418 16.11 -12.26 11.74
C LYS A 418 17.37 -12.48 10.93
N HIS A 419 17.83 -13.73 10.86
CA HIS A 419 18.98 -14.07 10.02
C HIS A 419 18.60 -13.89 8.55
N SER A 420 19.37 -13.08 7.82
CA SER A 420 19.11 -12.71 6.43
C SER A 420 20.31 -12.00 5.79
N SER A 421 20.17 -11.56 4.54
CA SER A 421 21.05 -10.51 4.02
C SER A 421 20.83 -9.23 4.84
N ASN A 422 21.88 -8.43 5.02
CA ASN A 422 21.80 -7.17 5.78
C ASN A 422 21.18 -6.03 4.98
N PHE A 423 20.73 -6.29 3.75
CA PHE A 423 20.23 -5.30 2.83
C PHE A 423 18.72 -5.46 2.65
N VAL A 424 17.95 -4.43 3.01
CA VAL A 424 16.50 -4.41 2.79
C VAL A 424 16.21 -3.95 1.37
N TYR A 425 15.74 -4.85 0.52
CA TYR A 425 15.38 -4.56 -0.87
C TYR A 425 14.05 -3.86 -1.00
N ASN A 426 13.09 -4.13 -0.12
CA ASN A 426 11.77 -3.53 -0.19
C ASN A 426 11.13 -3.54 1.20
N CYS A 427 10.38 -2.49 1.54
CA CYS A 427 9.64 -2.41 2.79
C CYS A 427 8.37 -1.57 2.62
N ALA A 428 7.25 -2.15 3.08
CA ALA A 428 5.95 -1.51 3.13
C ALA A 428 5.28 -1.81 4.47
N VAL A 429 4.39 -0.94 4.92
CA VAL A 429 3.59 -1.15 6.12
C VAL A 429 2.13 -1.20 5.73
N MET A 430 1.46 -2.30 6.05
CA MET A 430 0.05 -2.52 5.77
C MET A 430 -0.74 -2.36 7.06
N GLY A 431 -1.59 -1.33 7.12
CA GLY A 431 -2.57 -1.11 8.17
C GLY A 431 -3.97 -1.48 7.68
N CYS A 432 -4.55 -2.55 8.22
CA CYS A 432 -5.91 -2.98 7.89
C CYS A 432 -6.65 -3.60 9.08
#